data_AF-A0A4Z0A4X9-F1
#
_entry.id   AF-A0A4Z0A4X9-F1
#
_cell.length_a   1.000
_cell.length_b   1.000
_cell.length_c   1.000
_cell.angle_alpha   90.00
_cell.angle_beta   90.00
_cell.angle_gamma   90.00
#
_symmetry.space_group_name_H-M   'P 1'
#
loop_
_entity.id
_entity.type
_entity.pdbx_description
1 polymer ?
#
loop_
_entity_poly.entity_id
_entity_poly.type
_entity_poly.pdbx_seq_one_letter_code
_entity_poly.pdbx_strand_id
1 'polypeptide(L)'
;MLSVVGVVMCGKGWKLDLEGLAKHDRIEHDASLTHDDAAPGAAYAPTAVDSKLLQALLQQSSDGRGLTLQDLTKARAARDASLKKPLDGFHDAIAQGEVALTFELFKDAQGEVPKEAIRQWFGEQKFPDGWTRPSRTIGLWNTTMTTQKVATSVKELDKEASKKKD
;
A
#
# COMPACT_ATOMS: atom_id res chain seq x y z
N MET A 1 -4.95 -18.00 1.00
CA MET A 1 -4.27 -18.01 -0.32
C MET A 1 -3.01 -17.16 -0.30
N LEU A 2 -3.05 -15.88 0.11
CA LEU A 2 -1.85 -15.05 0.24
C LEU A 2 -0.80 -15.61 1.20
N SER A 3 -1.24 -16.20 2.32
CA SER A 3 -0.34 -16.92 3.23
C SER A 3 0.39 -18.09 2.56
N VAL A 4 -0.24 -18.80 1.63
CA VAL A 4 0.40 -19.87 0.86
C VAL A 4 1.42 -19.29 -0.12
N VAL A 5 1.06 -18.20 -0.82
CA VAL A 5 1.97 -17.48 -1.70
C VAL A 5 3.20 -17.00 -0.92
N GLY A 6 3.00 -16.41 0.27
CA GLY A 6 4.09 -16.01 1.17
C GLY A 6 4.98 -17.17 1.56
N VAL A 7 4.41 -18.30 2.00
CA VAL A 7 5.22 -19.48 2.36
C VAL A 7 6.03 -20.00 1.18
N VAL A 8 5.43 -20.07 -0.02
CA VAL A 8 6.10 -20.61 -1.23
C VAL A 8 7.17 -19.67 -1.78
N MET A 9 6.91 -18.36 -1.79
CA MET A 9 7.80 -17.37 -2.43
C MET A 9 8.86 -16.81 -1.48
N CYS A 10 8.52 -16.69 -0.20
CA CYS A 10 9.32 -15.99 0.81
C CYS A 10 9.86 -16.93 1.90
N GLY A 11 9.23 -18.10 2.07
CA GLY A 11 9.58 -19.04 3.13
C GLY A 11 10.73 -20.01 2.79
N LYS A 12 11.03 -20.87 3.77
CA LYS A 12 11.96 -22.00 3.63
C LYS A 12 11.23 -23.29 4.02
N GLY A 13 10.93 -24.12 3.02
CA GLY A 13 10.03 -25.25 3.19
C GLY A 13 8.60 -24.77 3.44
N TRP A 14 7.91 -25.31 4.44
CA TRP A 14 6.56 -24.89 4.83
C TRP A 14 6.56 -23.86 5.99
N LYS A 15 7.69 -23.21 6.24
CA LYS A 15 7.86 -22.20 7.28
C LYS A 15 8.08 -20.84 6.66
N LEU A 16 7.46 -19.83 7.24
CA LEU A 16 7.60 -18.43 6.89
C LEU A 16 7.90 -17.65 8.17
N ASP A 17 8.96 -16.86 8.14
CA ASP A 17 9.23 -15.80 9.10
C ASP A 17 8.81 -14.45 8.50
N LEU A 18 8.64 -13.45 9.37
CA LEU A 18 8.26 -12.10 8.92
C LEU A 18 9.38 -11.43 8.13
N GLU A 19 10.64 -11.76 8.42
CA GLU A 19 11.80 -11.25 7.68
C GLU A 19 11.80 -11.75 6.23
N GLY A 20 11.43 -13.01 5.99
CA GLY A 20 11.32 -13.59 4.66
C GLY A 20 10.34 -12.83 3.77
N LEU A 21 9.28 -12.24 4.33
CA LEU A 21 8.33 -11.41 3.59
C LEU A 21 8.98 -10.16 3.00
N ALA A 22 10.08 -9.66 3.56
CA ALA A 22 10.82 -8.51 3.05
C ALA A 22 11.77 -8.86 1.88
N LYS A 23 11.80 -10.12 1.44
CA LYS A 23 12.63 -10.55 0.32
C LYS A 23 12.16 -9.88 -0.96
N HIS A 24 13.07 -9.13 -1.57
CA HIS A 24 12.77 -8.27 -2.71
C HIS A 24 12.38 -9.05 -3.97
N ASP A 25 11.52 -8.45 -4.79
CA ASP A 25 10.94 -9.04 -6.02
C ASP A 25 10.21 -10.38 -5.79
N ARG A 26 9.56 -10.51 -4.63
CA ARG A 26 8.71 -11.67 -4.30
C ARG A 26 7.29 -11.24 -4.07
N ILE A 27 7.02 -10.69 -2.90
CA ILE A 27 5.74 -10.05 -2.56
C ILE A 27 6.04 -8.61 -2.25
N GLU A 28 7.08 -8.38 -1.45
CA GLU A 28 7.74 -7.10 -1.30
C GLU A 28 8.13 -6.55 -2.69
N HIS A 29 7.85 -5.26 -2.87
CA HIS A 29 8.08 -4.51 -4.08
C HIS A 29 8.46 -3.06 -3.75
N ASP A 30 9.19 -2.45 -4.68
CA ASP A 30 9.53 -1.02 -4.61
C ASP A 30 8.29 -0.13 -4.62
N ALA A 31 8.49 1.13 -4.25
CA ALA A 31 7.46 2.14 -4.12
C ALA A 31 6.40 1.78 -3.08
N SER A 32 6.78 1.11 -1.99
CA SER A 32 5.92 0.94 -0.82
C SER A 32 5.41 2.29 -0.27
N LEU A 33 4.23 2.30 0.36
CA LEU A 33 3.62 3.55 0.85
C LEU A 33 4.46 4.23 1.94
N THR A 34 5.10 3.44 2.81
CA THR A 34 5.81 3.94 4.01
C THR A 34 7.17 3.27 4.24
N HIS A 35 7.67 2.52 3.27
CA HIS A 35 8.99 1.87 3.34
C HIS A 35 9.81 2.28 2.12
N ASP A 36 11.12 2.41 2.33
CA ASP A 36 12.07 2.66 1.24
C ASP A 36 12.19 1.45 0.32
N ASP A 37 12.57 1.74 -0.93
CA ASP A 37 12.85 0.74 -1.96
C ASP A 37 14.08 -0.11 -1.59
N ALA A 38 14.20 -1.31 -2.16
CA ALA A 38 15.38 -2.11 -1.97
C ALA A 38 16.61 -1.42 -2.61
N ALA A 39 17.74 -1.44 -1.91
CA ALA A 39 18.98 -0.94 -2.50
C ALA A 39 19.38 -1.82 -3.71
N PRO A 40 20.03 -1.27 -4.75
CA PRO A 40 20.40 -2.04 -5.93
C PRO A 40 21.18 -3.31 -5.58
N GLY A 41 20.63 -4.48 -5.96
CA GLY A 41 21.23 -5.80 -5.70
C GLY A 41 21.02 -6.34 -4.29
N ALA A 42 20.30 -5.63 -3.41
CA ALA A 42 19.94 -6.15 -2.09
C ALA A 42 18.91 -7.28 -2.22
N ALA A 43 19.06 -8.31 -1.38
CA ALA A 43 18.14 -9.43 -1.35
C ALA A 43 16.84 -9.13 -0.58
N TYR A 44 16.85 -8.11 0.28
CA TYR A 44 15.75 -7.71 1.14
C TYR A 44 15.60 -6.19 1.12
N ALA A 45 14.35 -5.72 1.16
CA ALA A 45 14.05 -4.30 1.32
C ALA A 45 14.11 -3.86 2.79
N PRO A 46 14.32 -2.56 3.06
CA PRO A 46 14.20 -2.00 4.40
C PRO A 46 12.80 -2.23 5.00
N THR A 47 12.75 -2.76 6.22
CA THR A 47 11.48 -3.00 6.94
C THR A 47 11.14 -1.90 7.94
N ALA A 48 12.05 -0.96 8.18
CA ALA A 48 11.81 0.19 9.03
C ALA A 48 10.91 1.19 8.31
N VAL A 49 9.93 1.74 9.03
CA VAL A 49 9.04 2.78 8.49
C VAL A 49 9.86 4.03 8.17
N ASP A 50 9.80 4.48 6.93
CA ASP A 50 10.38 5.77 6.56
C ASP A 50 9.42 6.90 6.99
N SER A 51 9.91 7.73 7.92
CA SER A 51 9.13 8.83 8.48
C SER A 51 8.73 9.90 7.46
N LYS A 52 9.52 10.10 6.39
CA LYS A 52 9.22 11.07 5.34
C LYS A 52 8.14 10.52 4.40
N LEU A 53 8.17 9.23 4.07
CA LEU A 53 7.12 8.57 3.29
C LEU A 53 5.81 8.54 4.06
N LEU A 54 5.84 8.24 5.37
CA LEU A 54 4.65 8.33 6.22
C LEU A 54 4.10 9.78 6.26
N GLN A 55 4.95 10.78 6.43
CA GLN A 55 4.55 12.19 6.35
C GLN A 55 3.95 12.54 4.99
N ALA A 56 4.57 12.10 3.89
CA ALA A 56 4.10 12.33 2.53
C ALA A 56 2.73 11.70 2.28
N LEU A 57 2.48 10.49 2.79
CA LEU A 57 1.17 9.85 2.77
C LEU A 57 0.14 10.71 3.52
N LEU A 58 0.43 11.11 4.75
CA LEU A 58 -0.48 11.92 5.58
C LEU A 58 -0.78 13.31 4.99
N GLN A 59 0.12 13.84 4.16
CA GLN A 59 -0.05 15.11 3.45
C GLN A 59 -0.98 14.99 2.23
N GLN A 60 -1.33 13.78 1.78
CA GLN A 60 -2.30 13.60 0.68
C GLN A 60 -3.74 13.92 1.09
N SER A 61 -4.02 14.02 2.39
CA SER A 61 -5.34 14.37 2.93
C SER A 61 -5.82 15.69 2.34
N SER A 62 -6.92 15.63 1.58
CA SER A 62 -7.49 16.78 0.90
C SER A 62 -8.15 17.80 1.85
N ASP A 63 -8.52 17.37 3.05
CA ASP A 63 -9.22 18.18 4.05
C ASP A 63 -8.47 18.30 5.39
N GLY A 64 -7.30 17.68 5.48
CA GLY A 64 -6.45 17.65 6.66
C GLY A 64 -6.88 16.70 7.77
N ARG A 65 -8.04 16.03 7.68
CA ARG A 65 -8.60 15.16 8.73
C ARG A 65 -8.32 13.67 8.45
N GLY A 66 -8.64 13.24 7.24
CA GLY A 66 -8.55 11.84 6.82
C GLY A 66 -8.14 11.72 5.37
N LEU A 67 -7.95 10.49 4.90
CA LEU A 67 -7.66 10.20 3.50
C LEU A 67 -8.84 9.46 2.88
N THR A 68 -9.43 10.07 1.88
CA THR A 68 -10.40 9.38 1.01
C THR A 68 -9.68 8.32 0.17
N LEU A 69 -10.45 7.43 -0.49
CA LEU A 69 -9.86 6.50 -1.47
C LEU A 69 -9.11 7.25 -2.59
N GLN A 70 -9.60 8.43 -2.98
CA GLN A 70 -8.94 9.26 -3.99
C GLN A 70 -7.58 9.77 -3.49
N ASP A 71 -7.49 10.19 -2.23
CA ASP A 71 -6.23 10.67 -1.65
C ASP A 71 -5.21 9.54 -1.49
N LEU A 72 -5.64 8.35 -1.08
CA LEU A 72 -4.78 7.16 -1.06
C LEU A 72 -4.32 6.75 -2.46
N THR A 73 -5.18 6.90 -3.48
CA THR A 73 -4.83 6.64 -4.88
C THR A 73 -3.79 7.66 -5.38
N LYS A 74 -3.92 8.94 -5.03
CA LYS A 74 -2.88 9.94 -5.33
C LYS A 74 -1.55 9.58 -4.68
N ALA A 75 -1.58 9.08 -3.43
CA ALA A 75 -0.39 8.59 -2.75
C ALA A 75 0.29 7.45 -3.54
N ARG A 76 -0.50 6.47 -3.98
CA ARG A 76 -0.03 5.35 -4.82
C ARG A 76 0.60 5.83 -6.13
N ALA A 77 -0.11 6.65 -6.89
CA ALA A 77 0.39 7.21 -8.14
C ALA A 77 1.67 8.03 -7.93
N ALA A 78 1.77 8.82 -6.85
CA ALA A 78 2.98 9.56 -6.51
C ALA A 78 4.17 8.64 -6.21
N ARG A 79 3.92 7.50 -5.55
CA ARG A 79 4.95 6.48 -5.32
C ARG A 79 5.35 5.78 -6.62
N ASP A 80 4.40 5.43 -7.48
CA ASP A 80 4.68 4.82 -8.80
C ASP A 80 5.53 5.75 -9.69
N ALA A 81 5.21 7.06 -9.69
CA ALA A 81 5.97 8.07 -10.43
C ALA A 81 7.42 8.25 -9.93
N SER A 82 7.76 7.77 -8.73
CA SER A 82 9.13 7.80 -8.22
C SER A 82 10.00 6.64 -8.71
N LEU A 83 9.39 5.61 -9.29
CA LEU A 83 10.11 4.44 -9.79
C LEU A 83 10.90 4.77 -11.05
N LYS A 84 12.12 4.23 -11.13
CA LYS A 84 12.92 4.26 -12.36
C LYS A 84 12.32 3.40 -13.47
N LYS A 85 11.63 2.32 -13.08
CA LYS A 85 10.96 1.37 -13.96
C LYS A 85 9.61 1.03 -13.37
N PRO A 86 8.51 1.03 -14.15
CA PRO A 86 7.21 0.61 -13.65
C PRO A 86 7.24 -0.80 -13.05
N LEU A 87 6.42 -1.03 -12.03
CA LEU A 87 6.16 -2.37 -11.51
C LEU A 87 5.58 -3.26 -12.62
N ASP A 88 5.86 -4.55 -12.55
CA ASP A 88 5.12 -5.52 -13.36
C ASP A 88 3.67 -5.66 -12.88
N GLY A 89 2.82 -6.30 -13.67
CA GLY A 89 1.39 -6.42 -13.36
C GLY A 89 1.07 -7.20 -12.08
N PHE A 90 1.98 -8.05 -11.60
CA PHE A 90 1.78 -8.78 -10.34
C PHE A 90 2.04 -7.86 -9.14
N HIS A 91 3.18 -7.18 -9.13
CA HIS A 91 3.53 -6.23 -8.06
C HIS A 91 2.61 -5.00 -8.07
N ASP A 92 2.19 -4.52 -9.25
CA ASP A 92 1.19 -3.46 -9.37
C ASP A 92 -0.16 -3.86 -8.73
N ALA A 93 -0.59 -5.10 -8.93
CA ALA A 93 -1.81 -5.62 -8.30
C ALA A 93 -1.68 -5.74 -6.77
N ILE A 94 -0.49 -6.07 -6.25
CA ILE A 94 -0.21 -6.06 -4.80
C ILE A 94 -0.29 -4.63 -4.28
N ALA A 95 0.44 -3.70 -4.88
CA ALA A 95 0.51 -2.30 -4.48
C ALA A 95 -0.88 -1.63 -4.43
N GLN A 96 -1.71 -1.85 -5.45
CA GLN A 96 -3.10 -1.35 -5.50
C GLN A 96 -4.00 -2.07 -4.50
N GLY A 97 -3.74 -3.36 -4.28
CA GLY A 97 -4.40 -4.19 -3.29
C GLY A 97 -4.19 -3.68 -1.86
N GLU A 98 -2.97 -3.31 -1.49
CA GLU A 98 -2.62 -2.76 -0.18
C GLU A 98 -3.33 -1.44 0.12
N VAL A 99 -3.46 -0.57 -0.89
CA VAL A 99 -4.25 0.66 -0.80
C VAL A 99 -5.73 0.35 -0.52
N ALA A 100 -6.31 -0.57 -1.28
CA ALA A 100 -7.70 -0.97 -1.10
C ALA A 100 -7.93 -1.62 0.27
N LEU A 101 -7.01 -2.47 0.75
CA LEU A 101 -7.09 -3.07 2.07
C LEU A 101 -7.03 -2.01 3.18
N THR A 102 -6.10 -1.07 3.08
CA THR A 102 -5.97 0.04 4.03
C THR A 102 -7.27 0.83 4.10
N PHE A 103 -7.83 1.21 2.96
CA PHE A 103 -9.10 1.93 2.88
C PHE A 103 -10.25 1.14 3.49
N GLU A 104 -10.43 -0.12 3.09
CA GLU A 104 -11.57 -0.92 3.52
C GLU A 104 -11.50 -1.31 5.00
N LEU A 105 -10.29 -1.43 5.57
CA LEU A 105 -10.07 -1.85 6.95
C LEU A 105 -10.22 -0.70 7.96
N PHE A 106 -9.85 0.52 7.56
CA PHE A 106 -9.73 1.65 8.49
C PHE A 106 -10.59 2.86 8.15
N LYS A 107 -11.36 2.84 7.05
CA LYS A 107 -12.29 3.94 6.78
C LYS A 107 -13.35 4.04 7.87
N ASP A 108 -13.68 5.27 8.24
CA ASP A 108 -14.77 5.60 9.15
C ASP A 108 -16.13 5.66 8.42
N ALA A 109 -17.16 6.09 9.14
CA ALA A 109 -18.51 6.24 8.60
C ALA A 109 -18.62 7.35 7.54
N GLN A 110 -17.66 8.27 7.49
CA GLN A 110 -17.56 9.35 6.52
C GLN A 110 -16.86 8.88 5.23
N GLY A 111 -16.30 7.67 5.21
CA GLY A 111 -15.62 7.12 4.05
C GLY A 111 -14.19 7.62 3.90
N GLU A 112 -13.56 8.02 5.00
CA GLU A 112 -12.18 8.47 5.07
C GLU A 112 -11.39 7.57 6.02
N VAL A 113 -10.11 7.32 5.75
CA VAL A 113 -9.21 6.73 6.75
C VAL A 113 -8.65 7.87 7.61
N PRO A 114 -8.95 7.93 8.92
CA PRO A 114 -8.45 9.00 9.77
C PRO A 114 -6.92 9.03 9.75
N LYS A 115 -6.33 10.23 9.73
CA LYS A 115 -4.86 10.37 9.72
C LYS A 115 -4.21 9.72 10.94
N GLU A 116 -4.88 9.76 12.08
CA GLU A 116 -4.39 9.09 13.29
C GLU A 116 -4.36 7.57 13.11
N ALA A 117 -5.37 6.98 12.45
CA ALA A 117 -5.35 5.57 12.12
C ALA A 117 -4.17 5.19 11.21
N ILE A 118 -3.81 6.05 10.24
CA ILE A 118 -2.61 5.84 9.41
C ILE A 118 -1.33 5.91 10.25
N ARG A 119 -1.20 6.89 11.16
CA ARG A 119 -0.03 7.01 12.05
C ARG A 119 0.15 5.77 12.92
N GLN A 120 -0.93 5.31 13.53
CA GLN A 120 -0.91 4.17 14.43
C GLN A 120 -0.66 2.85 13.68
N TRP A 121 -1.33 2.66 12.55
CA TRP A 121 -1.19 1.44 11.76
C TRP A 121 0.19 1.32 11.11
N PHE A 122 0.62 2.34 10.35
CA PHE A 122 1.89 2.27 9.64
C PHE A 122 3.07 2.65 10.52
N GLY A 123 2.97 3.73 11.31
CA GLY A 123 4.09 4.27 12.09
C GLY A 123 4.36 3.50 13.38
N GLU A 124 3.31 3.18 14.12
CA GLU A 124 3.42 2.50 15.42
C GLU A 124 3.23 0.98 15.33
N GLN A 125 2.85 0.48 14.14
CA GLN A 125 2.56 -0.94 13.89
C GLN A 125 1.53 -1.52 14.87
N LYS A 126 0.51 -0.73 15.22
CA LYS A 126 -0.57 -1.11 16.13
C LYS A 126 -1.95 -0.88 15.51
N PHE A 127 -2.96 -1.57 16.02
CA PHE A 127 -4.34 -1.24 15.64
C PHE A 127 -4.70 0.18 16.08
N PRO A 128 -5.45 0.94 15.27
CA PRO A 128 -5.90 2.27 15.66
C PRO A 128 -6.76 2.26 16.92
N ASP A 129 -6.69 3.33 17.71
CA ASP A 129 -7.50 3.48 18.91
C ASP A 129 -8.99 3.48 18.55
N GLY A 130 -9.78 2.71 19.30
CA GLY A 130 -11.21 2.55 19.04
C GLY A 130 -11.56 1.72 17.81
N TRP A 131 -10.57 1.15 17.11
CA TRP A 131 -10.84 0.26 15.98
C TRP A 131 -11.60 -0.98 16.40
N THR A 132 -12.66 -1.30 15.65
CA THR A 132 -13.42 -2.53 15.80
C THR A 132 -13.32 -3.36 14.54
N ARG A 133 -13.17 -4.68 14.71
CA ARG A 133 -13.12 -5.61 13.59
C ARG A 133 -14.34 -5.45 12.66
N PRO A 134 -14.13 -5.30 11.35
CA PRO A 134 -15.21 -5.28 10.38
C PRO A 134 -16.07 -6.55 10.44
N SER A 135 -17.39 -6.39 10.32
CA SER A 135 -18.36 -7.50 10.34
C SER A 135 -18.30 -8.37 9.07
N ARG A 136 -17.80 -7.82 7.97
CA ARG A 136 -17.52 -8.54 6.73
C ARG A 136 -16.05 -8.95 6.66
N THR A 137 -15.78 -10.05 5.96
CA THR A 137 -14.41 -10.43 5.63
C THR A 137 -13.79 -9.38 4.70
N ILE A 138 -12.56 -8.97 5.00
CA ILE A 138 -11.74 -8.07 4.18
C ILE A 138 -10.46 -8.80 3.78
N GLY A 139 -10.11 -8.76 2.50
CA GLY A 139 -8.96 -9.41 1.90
C GLY A 139 -8.90 -9.10 0.40
N LEU A 140 -7.74 -9.27 -0.26
CA LEU A 140 -7.53 -8.83 -1.66
C LEU A 140 -8.63 -9.28 -2.64
N TRP A 141 -9.18 -10.47 -2.43
CA TRP A 141 -10.22 -11.06 -3.29
C TRP A 141 -11.64 -10.56 -3.04
N ASN A 142 -11.93 -10.01 -1.86
CA ASN A 142 -13.25 -9.42 -1.57
C ASN A 142 -13.22 -7.89 -1.60
N THR A 143 -12.03 -7.29 -1.71
CA THR A 143 -11.83 -5.86 -2.00
C THR A 143 -11.63 -5.59 -3.49
N THR A 144 -11.88 -6.56 -4.37
CA THR A 144 -11.57 -6.49 -5.81
C THR A 144 -12.19 -5.27 -6.50
N MET A 145 -13.43 -4.89 -6.17
CA MET A 145 -14.02 -3.67 -6.73
C MET A 145 -13.26 -2.41 -6.33
N THR A 146 -12.82 -2.31 -5.08
CA THR A 146 -12.02 -1.19 -4.59
C THR A 146 -10.64 -1.20 -5.23
N THR A 147 -10.00 -2.36 -5.37
CA THR A 147 -8.72 -2.51 -6.09
C THR A 147 -8.84 -2.08 -7.55
N GLN A 148 -9.92 -2.48 -8.25
CA GLN A 148 -10.16 -2.05 -9.64
C GLN A 148 -10.37 -0.53 -9.77
N LYS A 149 -11.03 0.10 -8.78
CA LYS A 149 -11.17 1.56 -8.71
C LYS A 149 -9.80 2.22 -8.56
N VAL A 150 -8.97 1.74 -7.62
CA VAL A 150 -7.59 2.24 -7.44
C VAL A 150 -6.81 2.10 -8.75
N ALA A 151 -6.81 0.91 -9.36
CA ALA A 151 -6.10 0.63 -10.61
C ALA A 151 -6.51 1.58 -11.76
N THR A 152 -7.81 1.82 -11.89
CA THR A 152 -8.35 2.72 -12.93
C THR A 152 -7.92 4.15 -12.66
N SER A 153 -8.07 4.62 -11.42
CA SER A 153 -7.75 5.99 -11.05
C SER A 153 -6.25 6.30 -11.09
N VAL A 154 -5.36 5.36 -10.75
CA VAL A 154 -3.91 5.52 -10.95
C VAL A 154 -3.61 5.73 -12.44
N LYS A 155 -4.16 4.88 -13.32
CA LYS A 155 -3.96 5.01 -14.78
C LYS A 155 -4.49 6.32 -15.35
N GLU A 156 -5.57 6.87 -14.80
CA GLU A 156 -6.09 8.17 -15.20
C GLU A 156 -5.15 9.31 -14.79
N LEU A 157 -4.67 9.29 -13.54
CA LEU A 157 -3.70 10.26 -13.03
C LEU A 157 -2.39 10.25 -13.84
N ASP A 158 -1.90 9.06 -14.20
CA ASP A 158 -0.70 8.92 -15.03
C ASP A 158 -0.89 9.56 -16.41
N LYS A 159 -2.03 9.30 -17.06
CA LYS A 159 -2.35 9.91 -18.36
C LYS A 159 -2.44 11.43 -18.28
N GLU A 160 -3.04 11.97 -17.21
CA GLU A 160 -3.13 13.42 -16.99
C GLU A 160 -1.74 14.04 -16.75
N ALA A 161 -0.88 13.35 -16.00
CA ALA A 161 0.48 13.80 -15.74
C ALA A 161 1.34 13.79 -17.01
N SER A 162 1.17 12.81 -17.90
CA SER A 162 1.84 12.78 -19.21
C SER A 162 1.41 13.94 -20.10
N LYS A 163 0.09 14.22 -20.19
CA LYS A 163 -0.44 15.32 -21.01
C LYS A 163 0.02 16.72 -20.56
N LYS A 164 0.35 16.90 -19.28
CA LYS A 164 0.85 18.19 -18.75
C LYS A 164 2.34 18.43 -19.04
N LYS A 165 3.06 17.42 -19.51
CA LYS A 165 4.49 17.51 -19.87
C LYS A 165 4.72 17.81 -21.36
N ASP A 166 3.68 17.71 -22.17
CA ASP A 166 3.64 18.05 -23.60
C ASP A 166 3.17 19.51 -23.80
#